data_AF-A0AAP0X3W9-F1
#
_entry.id   AF-A0AAP0X3W9-F1
#
_cell.length_a   1.000
_cell.length_b   1.000
_cell.length_c   1.000
_cell.angle_alpha   90.00
_cell.angle_beta   90.00
_cell.angle_gamma   90.00
#
_symmetry.space_group_name_H-M   'P 1'
#
loop_
_entity.id
_entity.type
_entity.pdbx_description
1 polymer ?
#
loop_
_entity_poly.entity_id
_entity_poly.type
_entity_poly.pdbx_seq_one_letter_code
_entity_poly.pdbx_strand_id
1 'polypeptide(L)'
;MTRKYQSSFFSGVCAPSKLEGSGLCGGCGNENGSCHSSSLYVGHSGAFRCLMEELGDIAFIKGDTALLYSMEGLHNQSWSSKSVRDFMYLCPQGGCREINGYPGACSFGTVPANVIMASNSIMNTKRLFILQTLLNATWENGASHLLSSGTQGLAAVKKLTRSYLGKSASVSQDIQELNTPKVQDFPSTVNSVSDAFLVQYPVFFSTYNA
;
A
#
# COMPACT_ATOMS: atom_id res chain seq x y z
N MET A 1 0.40 -1.67 13.27
CA MET A 1 1.08 -2.74 14.01
C MET A 1 2.42 -2.20 14.49
N THR A 2 2.66 -2.17 15.80
CA THR A 2 3.91 -1.70 16.40
C THR A 2 5.01 -2.77 16.25
N ARG A 3 6.27 -2.32 16.12
CA ARG A 3 7.47 -3.15 15.90
C ARG A 3 7.62 -4.35 16.85
N LYS A 4 7.11 -4.24 18.08
CA LYS A 4 7.13 -5.31 19.10
C LYS A 4 6.17 -6.47 18.85
N TYR A 5 5.06 -6.24 18.14
CA TYR A 5 4.01 -7.25 17.95
C TYR A 5 4.28 -8.15 16.74
N GLN A 6 4.91 -7.61 15.69
CA GLN A 6 5.24 -8.39 14.50
C GLN A 6 6.36 -9.41 14.75
N SER A 7 7.34 -9.07 15.59
CA SER A 7 8.47 -9.97 15.93
C SER A 7 8.09 -11.15 16.82
N SER A 8 6.92 -11.12 17.48
CA SER A 8 6.43 -12.26 18.27
C SER A 8 5.52 -13.20 17.47
N PHE A 9 4.99 -12.75 16.34
CA PHE A 9 4.12 -13.55 15.48
C PHE A 9 4.89 -14.28 14.38
N PHE A 10 5.91 -13.63 13.82
CA PHE A 10 6.74 -14.20 12.76
C PHE A 10 8.16 -14.43 13.28
N SER A 11 8.74 -15.59 12.95
CA SER A 11 10.13 -15.92 13.27
C SER A 11 11.13 -14.99 12.57
N GLY A 12 10.79 -14.50 11.38
CA GLY A 12 11.52 -13.50 10.62
C GLY A 12 10.57 -12.68 9.75
N VAL A 13 10.90 -11.40 9.55
CA VAL A 13 10.10 -10.47 8.72
C VAL A 13 11.03 -9.77 7.75
N CYS A 14 10.59 -9.68 6.48
CA CYS A 14 11.19 -8.82 5.48
C CYS A 14 10.22 -7.68 5.10
N ALA A 15 10.36 -6.56 5.81
CA ALA A 15 9.58 -5.35 5.66
C ALA A 15 10.54 -4.14 5.58
N PRO A 16 11.23 -3.96 4.44
CA PRO A 16 12.05 -2.78 4.23
C PRO A 16 11.18 -1.53 4.20
N SER A 17 11.73 -0.43 4.71
CA SER A 17 11.05 0.86 4.75
C SER A 17 11.91 1.90 4.04
N LYS A 18 11.27 2.88 3.40
CA LYS A 18 11.96 4.04 2.83
C LYS A 18 12.42 5.02 3.92
N LEU A 19 11.89 4.90 5.14
CA LEU A 19 12.32 5.66 6.30
C LEU A 19 13.40 4.87 7.05
N GLU A 20 14.60 5.45 7.09
CA GLU A 20 15.77 4.88 7.78
C GLU A 20 15.42 4.44 9.22
N GLY A 21 15.86 3.23 9.58
CA GLY A 21 15.69 2.68 10.94
C GLY A 21 14.28 2.18 11.31
N SER A 22 13.30 2.27 10.42
CA SER A 22 11.91 1.82 10.68
C SER A 22 11.55 0.45 10.07
N GLY A 23 12.42 -0.11 9.23
CA GLY A 23 12.21 -1.43 8.62
C GLY A 23 12.47 -2.60 9.58
N LEU A 24 11.82 -3.73 9.32
CA LEU A 24 12.09 -5.01 9.99
C LEU A 24 12.63 -5.97 8.92
N CYS A 25 13.93 -6.23 8.90
CA CYS A 25 14.56 -7.00 7.81
C CYS A 25 15.26 -8.28 8.27
N GLY A 26 14.90 -8.80 9.44
CA GLY A 26 15.48 -10.03 10.00
C GLY A 26 15.24 -11.26 9.12
N GLY A 27 14.30 -11.21 8.18
CA GLY A 27 14.02 -12.27 7.20
C GLY A 27 14.42 -11.94 5.75
N CYS A 28 15.14 -10.85 5.47
CA CYS A 28 15.45 -10.44 4.08
C CYS A 28 16.69 -11.12 3.45
N GLY A 29 17.13 -12.28 3.94
CA GLY A 29 18.35 -12.95 3.45
C GLY A 29 19.65 -12.17 3.72
N ASN A 30 20.80 -12.81 3.49
CA ASN A 30 22.12 -12.27 3.83
C ASN A 30 22.74 -11.37 2.75
N GLU A 31 22.37 -11.57 1.49
CA GLU A 31 22.98 -10.87 0.35
C GLU A 31 22.53 -9.41 0.18
N ASN A 32 21.51 -8.99 0.95
CA ASN A 32 21.03 -7.61 0.96
C ASN A 32 20.43 -7.20 2.32
N GLY A 33 20.91 -7.80 3.41
CA GLY A 33 20.39 -7.70 4.80
C GLY A 33 20.39 -6.32 5.45
N SER A 34 20.47 -5.25 4.67
CA SER A 34 20.26 -3.88 5.10
C SER A 34 18.82 -3.46 4.81
N CYS A 35 18.11 -2.90 5.79
CA CYS A 35 16.81 -2.23 5.64
C CYS A 35 16.93 -0.92 4.85
N HIS A 36 17.74 -0.88 3.79
CA HIS A 36 17.92 0.30 2.99
C HIS A 36 16.87 0.37 1.88
N SER A 37 16.55 1.59 1.45
CA SER A 37 15.58 1.88 0.38
C SER A 37 15.90 1.24 -0.98
N SER A 38 17.11 0.69 -1.15
CA SER A 38 17.60 -0.05 -2.32
C SER A 38 17.42 -1.57 -2.22
N SER A 39 16.74 -2.08 -1.19
CA SER A 39 16.47 -3.51 -1.06
C SER A 39 15.60 -4.01 -2.21
N LEU A 40 15.97 -5.17 -2.75
CA LEU A 40 15.25 -5.84 -3.85
C LEU A 40 13.83 -6.30 -3.43
N TYR A 41 13.55 -6.30 -2.13
CA TYR A 41 12.30 -6.78 -1.53
C TYR A 41 11.31 -5.65 -1.20
N VAL A 42 11.48 -4.45 -1.76
CA VAL A 42 10.58 -3.32 -1.55
C VAL A 42 9.34 -3.41 -2.46
N GLY A 43 8.18 -3.06 -1.90
CA GLY A 43 6.90 -3.01 -2.63
C GLY A 43 6.31 -4.40 -2.92
N HIS A 44 5.23 -4.44 -3.71
CA HIS A 44 4.52 -5.69 -3.98
C HIS A 44 5.35 -6.70 -4.77
N SER A 45 6.07 -6.26 -5.81
CA SER A 45 6.95 -7.12 -6.59
C SER A 45 8.12 -7.66 -5.76
N GLY A 46 8.70 -6.82 -4.89
CA GLY A 46 9.79 -7.23 -4.00
C GLY A 46 9.33 -8.21 -2.92
N ALA A 47 8.15 -8.00 -2.33
CA ALA A 47 7.57 -8.95 -1.39
C ALA A 47 7.25 -10.30 -2.06
N PHE A 48 6.76 -10.29 -3.31
CA PHE A 48 6.55 -11.52 -4.07
C PHE A 48 7.87 -12.21 -4.42
N ARG A 49 8.92 -11.45 -4.77
CA ARG A 49 10.28 -11.98 -4.96
C ARG A 49 10.81 -12.68 -3.71
N CYS A 50 10.62 -12.10 -2.53
CA CYS A 50 11.01 -12.72 -1.25
C CYS A 50 10.39 -14.12 -1.07
N LEU A 51 9.13 -14.28 -1.44
CA LEU A 51 8.43 -15.57 -1.46
C LEU A 51 8.94 -16.50 -2.57
N MET A 52 9.23 -15.96 -3.76
CA MET A 52 9.77 -16.68 -4.91
C MET A 52 11.11 -17.36 -4.59
N GLU A 53 12.00 -16.60 -3.92
CA GLU A 53 13.34 -17.00 -3.48
C GLU A 53 13.33 -17.78 -2.14
N GLU A 54 12.15 -18.18 -1.65
CA GLU A 54 11.98 -19.02 -0.44
C GLU A 54 12.56 -18.41 0.85
N LEU A 55 12.67 -17.08 0.91
CA LEU A 55 13.13 -16.37 2.11
C LEU A 55 12.04 -16.18 3.16
N GLY A 56 10.77 -16.38 2.78
CA GLY A 56 9.65 -16.39 3.69
C GLY A 56 8.48 -17.19 3.14
N ASP A 57 7.57 -17.61 4.03
CA ASP A 57 6.46 -18.51 3.68
C ASP A 57 5.19 -17.76 3.22
N ILE A 58 5.08 -16.47 3.53
CA ILE A 58 3.88 -15.65 3.29
C ILE A 58 4.30 -14.27 2.80
N ALA A 59 3.64 -13.79 1.74
CA ALA A 59 3.79 -12.42 1.24
C ALA A 59 2.44 -11.68 1.18
N PHE A 60 2.42 -10.45 1.68
CA PHE A 60 1.26 -9.55 1.61
C PHE A 60 1.37 -8.65 0.36
N ILE A 61 0.68 -9.02 -0.71
CA ILE A 61 0.74 -8.37 -2.02
C ILE A 61 -0.66 -8.06 -2.57
N LYS A 62 -0.72 -7.26 -3.64
CA LYS A 62 -1.97 -7.07 -4.39
C LYS A 62 -2.35 -8.38 -5.10
N GLY A 63 -3.65 -8.60 -5.30
CA GLY A 63 -4.17 -9.86 -5.86
C GLY A 63 -3.64 -10.20 -7.26
N ASP A 64 -3.31 -9.18 -8.06
CA ASP A 64 -2.78 -9.29 -9.42
C ASP A 64 -1.26 -9.56 -9.48
N THR A 65 -0.53 -9.31 -8.39
CA THR A 65 0.94 -9.29 -8.41
C THR A 65 1.52 -10.66 -8.76
N ALA A 66 0.97 -11.75 -8.21
CA ALA A 66 1.42 -13.10 -8.53
C ALA A 66 1.20 -13.45 -10.01
N LEU A 67 0.06 -13.07 -10.59
CA LEU A 67 -0.22 -13.32 -12.01
C LEU A 67 0.72 -12.52 -12.93
N LEU A 68 1.08 -11.30 -12.53
CA LEU A 68 1.94 -10.43 -13.34
C LEU A 68 3.42 -10.82 -13.26
N TYR A 69 3.91 -11.28 -12.10
CA TYR A 69 5.34 -11.48 -11.85
C TYR A 69 5.79 -12.95 -11.75
N SER A 70 4.89 -13.92 -11.93
CA SER A 70 5.28 -15.33 -12.06
C SER A 70 5.99 -15.61 -13.38
N MET A 71 6.52 -16.82 -13.57
CA MET A 71 7.22 -17.23 -14.79
C MET A 71 6.43 -16.95 -16.07
N GLU A 72 5.11 -17.18 -16.05
CA GLU A 72 4.20 -16.97 -17.19
C GLU A 72 3.61 -15.55 -17.25
N GLY A 73 3.99 -14.67 -16.31
CA GLY A 73 3.42 -13.34 -16.16
C GLY A 73 3.98 -12.31 -17.15
N LEU A 74 3.19 -11.26 -17.45
CA LEU A 74 3.56 -10.18 -18.36
C LEU A 74 4.76 -9.35 -17.88
N HIS A 75 5.02 -9.35 -16.57
CA HIS A 75 6.11 -8.61 -15.93
C HIS A 75 7.15 -9.56 -15.32
N ASN A 76 7.31 -10.76 -15.90
CA ASN A 76 8.34 -11.69 -15.46
C ASN A 76 9.74 -11.04 -15.46
N GLN A 77 10.56 -11.49 -14.52
CA GLN A 77 11.91 -11.00 -14.30
C GLN A 77 12.87 -12.20 -14.25
N SER A 78 14.17 -11.92 -14.17
CA SER A 78 15.18 -12.98 -14.01
C SER A 78 14.98 -13.85 -12.76
N TRP A 79 14.35 -13.31 -11.72
CA TRP A 79 14.01 -14.02 -10.48
C TRP A 79 12.64 -14.74 -10.54
N SER A 80 11.87 -14.58 -11.62
CA SER A 80 10.56 -15.21 -11.80
C SER A 80 10.67 -16.69 -12.20
N SER A 81 11.22 -17.52 -11.31
CA SER A 81 11.56 -18.92 -11.58
C SER A 81 10.42 -19.93 -11.39
N LYS A 82 9.34 -19.58 -10.70
CA LYS A 82 8.20 -20.46 -10.39
C LYS A 82 6.93 -20.09 -11.12
N SER A 83 6.06 -21.08 -11.32
CA SER A 83 4.74 -20.89 -11.93
C SER A 83 3.81 -20.21 -10.94
N VAL A 84 2.82 -19.47 -11.44
CA VAL A 84 1.76 -18.94 -10.56
C VAL A 84 1.01 -20.04 -9.82
N ARG A 85 1.00 -21.26 -10.37
CA ARG A 85 0.37 -22.45 -9.79
C ARG A 85 1.08 -22.99 -8.55
N ASP A 86 2.33 -22.59 -8.34
CA ASP A 86 3.10 -22.95 -7.14
C ASP A 86 2.71 -22.10 -5.92
N PHE A 87 1.81 -21.13 -6.11
CA PHE A 87 1.34 -20.21 -5.08
C PHE A 87 -0.18 -20.30 -4.87
N MET A 88 -0.60 -19.97 -3.66
CA MET A 88 -2.01 -19.96 -3.27
C MET A 88 -2.34 -18.70 -2.47
N TYR A 89 -3.59 -18.25 -2.56
CA TYR A 89 -4.14 -17.28 -1.62
C TYR A 89 -4.41 -17.94 -0.27
N LEU A 90 -4.03 -17.28 0.82
CA LEU A 90 -4.44 -17.62 2.17
C LEU A 90 -5.74 -16.89 2.51
N CYS A 91 -6.80 -17.62 2.86
CA CYS A 91 -8.11 -17.02 3.09
C CYS A 91 -8.30 -16.60 4.58
N PRO A 92 -9.00 -15.48 4.86
CA PRO A 92 -9.25 -15.03 6.23
C PRO A 92 -10.08 -16.00 7.07
N GLN A 93 -10.94 -16.80 6.43
CA GLN A 93 -11.75 -17.84 7.07
C GLN A 93 -10.99 -19.15 7.30
N GLY A 94 -9.69 -19.17 6.99
CA GLY A 94 -8.87 -20.37 6.95
C GLY A 94 -8.87 -21.04 5.57
N GLY A 95 -7.89 -21.90 5.35
CA GLY A 95 -7.67 -22.61 4.09
C GLY A 95 -6.94 -21.79 3.02
N CYS A 96 -6.62 -22.48 1.93
CA CYS A 96 -5.91 -21.93 0.78
C CYS A 96 -6.76 -22.05 -0.49
N ARG A 97 -6.60 -21.10 -1.41
CA ARG A 97 -7.28 -21.09 -2.72
C ARG A 97 -6.28 -20.85 -3.83
N GLU A 98 -6.49 -21.50 -4.98
CA GLU A 98 -5.68 -21.27 -6.18
C GLU A 98 -5.77 -19.82 -6.68
N ILE A 99 -4.70 -19.37 -7.32
CA ILE A 99 -4.61 -18.04 -7.94
C ILE A 99 -5.14 -18.13 -9.38
N ASN A 100 -6.37 -17.64 -9.59
CA ASN A 100 -7.04 -17.70 -10.89
C ASN A 100 -7.68 -16.36 -11.31
N GLY A 101 -7.08 -15.25 -10.89
CA GLY A 101 -7.58 -13.91 -11.16
C GLY A 101 -8.02 -13.22 -9.87
N TYR A 102 -9.30 -12.89 -9.76
CA TYR A 102 -9.81 -12.08 -8.67
C TYR A 102 -9.96 -12.89 -7.36
N PRO A 103 -9.34 -12.46 -6.23
CA PRO A 103 -9.35 -13.22 -4.97
C PRO A 103 -10.73 -13.32 -4.28
N GLY A 104 -11.67 -12.43 -4.61
CA GLY A 104 -13.02 -12.43 -4.04
C GLY A 104 -13.02 -12.34 -2.52
N ALA A 105 -13.77 -13.24 -1.86
CA ALA A 105 -13.83 -13.32 -0.40
C ALA A 105 -12.54 -13.83 0.26
N CYS A 106 -11.60 -14.39 -0.51
CA CYS A 106 -10.29 -14.84 -0.03
C CYS A 106 -9.28 -13.69 -0.07
N SER A 107 -9.63 -12.56 0.56
CA SER A 107 -8.77 -11.38 0.67
C SER A 107 -8.92 -10.78 2.07
N PHE A 108 -7.79 -10.36 2.65
CA PHE A 108 -7.76 -9.70 3.96
C PHE A 108 -8.33 -8.28 3.94
N GLY A 109 -8.55 -7.70 2.75
CA GLY A 109 -9.20 -6.41 2.62
C GLY A 109 -9.09 -5.82 1.23
N THR A 110 -9.91 -4.81 0.97
CA THR A 110 -9.81 -3.98 -0.24
C THR A 110 -8.96 -2.77 0.09
N VAL A 111 -7.91 -2.54 -0.70
CA VAL A 111 -7.08 -1.35 -0.61
C VAL A 111 -7.57 -0.36 -1.66
N PRO A 112 -7.89 0.89 -1.28
CA PRO A 112 -8.23 1.91 -2.26
C PRO A 112 -7.04 2.16 -3.18
N ALA A 113 -7.34 2.51 -4.42
CA ALA A 113 -6.34 2.82 -5.43
C ALA A 113 -5.41 3.98 -5.00
N ASN A 114 -4.17 4.01 -5.53
CA ASN A 114 -3.20 5.02 -5.12
C ASN A 114 -3.66 6.42 -5.51
N VAL A 115 -3.33 7.41 -4.67
CA VAL A 115 -3.82 8.78 -4.85
C VAL A 115 -2.70 9.81 -4.92
N ILE A 116 -2.86 10.77 -5.82
CA ILE A 116 -2.08 12.02 -5.81
C ILE A 116 -2.85 13.01 -4.94
N MET A 117 -2.18 13.59 -3.95
CA MET A 117 -2.75 14.57 -3.03
C MET A 117 -2.14 15.95 -3.30
N ALA A 118 -2.98 16.99 -3.24
CA ALA A 118 -2.54 18.38 -3.26
C ALA A 118 -2.83 19.03 -1.91
N SER A 119 -1.90 19.86 -1.43
CA SER A 119 -2.08 20.62 -0.19
C SER A 119 -3.29 21.57 -0.29
N ASN A 120 -3.99 21.75 0.83
CA ASN A 120 -5.07 22.72 0.94
C ASN A 120 -4.58 24.18 0.81
N SER A 121 -3.30 24.43 1.08
CA SER A 121 -2.65 25.73 0.91
C SER A 121 -2.51 26.16 -0.55
N ILE A 122 -2.66 25.23 -1.50
CA ILE A 122 -2.67 25.55 -2.93
C ILE A 122 -4.04 26.15 -3.31
N MET A 123 -4.02 27.29 -4.00
CA MET A 123 -5.23 27.96 -4.47
C MET A 123 -6.09 27.05 -5.35
N ASN A 124 -7.42 27.14 -5.23
CA ASN A 124 -8.36 26.27 -5.95
C ASN A 124 -8.15 26.31 -7.47
N THR A 125 -7.90 27.47 -8.05
CA THR A 125 -7.64 27.63 -9.49
C THR A 125 -6.42 26.84 -9.95
N LYS A 126 -5.32 26.88 -9.18
CA LYS A 126 -4.12 26.08 -9.44
C LYS A 126 -4.38 24.58 -9.29
N ARG A 127 -5.16 24.16 -8.28
CA ARG A 127 -5.56 22.77 -8.10
C ARG A 127 -6.40 22.25 -9.27
N LEU A 128 -7.35 23.04 -9.76
CA LEU A 128 -8.18 22.70 -10.92
C LEU A 128 -7.36 22.64 -12.21
N PHE A 129 -6.39 23.55 -12.37
CA PHE A 129 -5.47 23.49 -13.49
C PHE A 129 -4.63 22.21 -13.47
N ILE A 130 -4.00 21.89 -12.33
CA ILE A 130 -3.28 20.62 -12.14
C ILE A 130 -4.18 19.43 -12.44
N LEU A 131 -5.44 19.47 -11.99
CA LEU A 131 -6.43 18.43 -12.26
C LEU A 131 -6.65 18.21 -13.75
N GLN A 132 -6.92 19.30 -14.47
CA GLN A 132 -7.19 19.24 -15.89
C GLN A 132 -5.97 18.80 -16.70
N THR A 133 -4.77 19.25 -16.32
CA THR A 133 -3.52 18.80 -16.94
C THR A 133 -3.30 17.30 -16.76
N LEU A 134 -3.51 16.77 -15.54
CA LEU A 134 -3.29 15.35 -15.25
C LEU A 134 -4.31 14.43 -15.93
N LEU A 135 -5.56 14.87 -16.05
CA LEU A 135 -6.61 14.09 -16.73
C LEU A 135 -6.44 14.06 -18.26
N ASN A 136 -5.84 15.10 -18.84
CA ASN A 136 -5.60 15.17 -20.29
C ASN A 136 -4.24 14.60 -20.70
N ALA A 137 -3.39 14.24 -19.74
CA ALA A 137 -2.10 13.61 -20.03
C ALA A 137 -2.32 12.19 -20.59
N THR A 138 -1.64 11.88 -21.69
CA THR A 138 -1.54 10.52 -22.21
C THR A 138 -0.45 9.77 -21.44
N TRP A 139 -0.85 8.79 -20.64
CA TRP A 139 0.05 7.98 -19.85
C TRP A 139 0.50 6.79 -20.69
N GLU A 140 1.59 6.96 -21.45
CA GLU A 140 2.23 5.81 -22.08
C GLU A 140 2.90 4.92 -21.01
N ASN A 141 3.06 3.63 -21.34
CA ASN A 141 3.59 2.56 -20.49
C ASN A 141 5.06 2.73 -20.03
N GLY A 142 5.55 3.97 -19.97
CA GLY A 142 6.86 4.37 -19.47
C GLY A 142 6.84 5.63 -18.61
N ALA A 143 5.68 6.15 -18.20
CA ALA A 143 5.58 7.38 -17.40
C ALA A 143 5.98 7.17 -15.92
N SER A 144 7.28 6.92 -15.72
CA SER A 144 8.08 7.21 -14.53
C SER A 144 7.72 6.42 -13.26
N HIS A 145 8.71 6.20 -12.39
CA HIS A 145 8.59 5.60 -11.04
C HIS A 145 7.58 6.31 -10.10
N LEU A 146 6.79 7.26 -10.60
CA LEU A 146 5.80 8.05 -9.89
C LEU A 146 4.45 7.32 -9.76
N LEU A 147 4.09 6.47 -10.73
CA LEU A 147 2.82 5.73 -10.73
C LEU A 147 3.07 4.21 -10.74
N SER A 148 2.06 3.47 -10.29
CA SER A 148 2.11 2.00 -10.31
C SER A 148 2.12 1.51 -11.76
N SER A 149 2.89 0.48 -12.08
CA SER A 149 2.98 -0.10 -13.44
C SER A 149 1.64 -0.56 -14.02
N GLY A 150 0.68 -0.95 -13.17
CA GLY A 150 -0.68 -1.31 -13.56
C GLY A 150 -1.67 -0.13 -13.73
N THR A 151 -1.21 1.12 -13.63
CA THR A 151 -2.11 2.28 -13.71
C THR A 151 -2.66 2.45 -15.12
N GLN A 152 -3.97 2.28 -15.29
CA GLN A 152 -4.63 2.44 -16.60
C GLN A 152 -5.02 3.89 -16.92
N GLY A 153 -5.10 4.74 -15.89
CA GLY A 153 -5.47 6.14 -16.04
C GLY A 153 -5.69 6.82 -14.70
N LEU A 154 -6.02 8.11 -14.78
CA LEU A 154 -6.31 8.94 -13.63
C LEU A 154 -7.80 9.31 -13.60
N ALA A 155 -8.41 9.21 -12.42
CA ALA A 155 -9.78 9.63 -12.19
C ALA A 155 -9.85 10.66 -11.06
N ALA A 156 -10.69 11.68 -11.23
CA ALA A 156 -10.95 12.68 -10.21
C ALA A 156 -11.79 12.07 -9.07
N VAL A 157 -11.30 12.15 -7.85
CA VAL A 157 -12.02 11.72 -6.66
C VAL A 157 -12.90 12.86 -6.17
N LYS A 158 -14.21 12.60 -6.18
CA LYS A 158 -15.25 13.54 -5.74
C LYS A 158 -15.62 13.39 -4.25
N LYS A 159 -14.93 12.52 -3.52
CA LYS A 159 -15.21 12.19 -2.12
C LYS A 159 -14.16 12.80 -1.20
N LEU A 160 -14.54 13.05 0.06
CA LEU A 160 -13.60 13.40 1.12
C LEU A 160 -12.60 12.26 1.37
N THR A 161 -11.38 12.59 1.80
CA THR A 161 -10.29 11.62 2.04
C THR A 161 -10.73 10.44 2.89
N ARG A 162 -11.38 10.70 4.03
CA ARG A 162 -11.85 9.66 4.96
C ARG A 162 -12.88 8.75 4.29
N SER A 163 -13.76 9.32 3.48
CA SER A 163 -14.77 8.56 2.74
C SER A 163 -14.15 7.73 1.60
N TYR A 164 -13.13 8.28 0.93
CA TYR A 164 -12.37 7.56 -0.09
C TYR A 164 -11.59 6.38 0.48
N LEU A 165 -10.89 6.60 1.60
CA LEU A 165 -10.12 5.57 2.30
C LEU A 165 -10.99 4.52 2.99
N GLY A 166 -12.25 4.85 3.29
CA GLY A 166 -13.22 3.91 3.88
C GLY A 166 -12.69 3.28 5.18
N LYS A 167 -12.77 1.95 5.27
CA LYS A 167 -12.29 1.18 6.43
C LYS A 167 -10.79 1.38 6.69
N SER A 168 -9.99 1.63 5.67
CA SER A 168 -8.56 1.88 5.82
C SER A 168 -8.29 3.14 6.64
N ALA A 169 -9.18 4.15 6.59
CA ALA A 169 -9.05 5.36 7.42
C ALA A 169 -9.11 5.03 8.92
N SER A 170 -10.04 4.16 9.31
CA SER A 170 -10.17 3.71 10.71
C SER A 170 -8.93 2.93 11.14
N VAL A 171 -8.48 1.97 10.33
CA VAL A 171 -7.27 1.19 10.64
C VAL A 171 -6.03 2.09 10.76
N SER A 172 -5.88 3.08 9.87
CA SER A 172 -4.78 4.05 9.96
C SER A 172 -4.84 4.88 11.24
N GLN A 173 -6.04 5.30 11.65
CA GLN A 173 -6.24 6.04 12.89
C GLN A 173 -5.88 5.17 14.11
N ASP A 174 -6.37 3.93 14.17
CA ASP A 174 -6.04 3.00 15.27
C ASP A 174 -4.52 2.75 15.34
N ILE A 175 -3.84 2.62 14.19
CA ILE A 175 -2.39 2.45 14.14
C ILE A 175 -1.66 3.72 14.63
N GLN A 176 -2.15 4.91 14.29
CA GLN A 176 -1.58 6.17 14.79
C GLN A 176 -1.72 6.28 16.31
N GLU A 177 -2.90 5.94 16.84
CA GLU A 177 -3.19 5.93 18.28
C GLU A 177 -2.29 4.93 19.02
N LEU A 178 -2.04 3.75 18.43
CA LEU A 178 -1.10 2.76 18.98
C LEU A 178 0.36 3.20 18.96
N ASN A 179 0.72 4.14 18.08
CA ASN A 179 2.08 4.68 17.95
C ASN A 179 2.28 5.99 18.73
N THR A 180 1.21 6.60 19.26
CA THR A 180 1.34 7.79 20.11
C THR A 180 1.64 7.33 21.55
N PRO A 181 2.69 7.83 22.21
CA PRO A 181 2.92 7.51 23.62
C PRO A 181 1.72 7.97 24.44
N LYS A 182 1.14 7.07 25.26
CA LYS A 182 0.09 7.42 26.21
C LYS A 182 0.62 8.50 27.15
N VAL A 183 0.26 9.75 26.93
CA VAL A 183 0.41 10.80 27.94
C VAL A 183 -0.59 10.47 29.05
N GLN A 184 -0.09 10.28 30.27
CA GLN A 184 -0.91 10.05 31.45
C GLN A 184 -1.88 11.21 31.68
N ASP A 185 -3.13 10.86 31.97
CA ASP A 185 -4.22 11.78 32.29
C ASP A 185 -3.87 12.76 33.42
N PHE A 186 -4.12 14.04 33.20
CA PHE A 186 -4.50 15.00 34.24
C PHE A 186 -5.73 15.80 33.76
N PRO A 187 -6.76 16.00 34.61
CA PRO A 187 -8.05 16.51 34.18
C PRO A 187 -8.08 18.04 34.19
N SER A 188 -8.50 18.65 33.09
CA SER A 188 -9.09 20.00 33.16
C SER A 188 -9.88 20.38 31.90
N THR A 189 -11.19 20.45 32.12
CA THR A 189 -12.17 21.41 31.55
C THR A 189 -12.45 21.41 30.05
N VAL A 190 -13.64 20.89 29.75
CA VAL A 190 -14.51 21.19 28.62
C VAL A 190 -14.52 22.70 28.36
N ASN A 191 -14.21 23.10 27.12
CA ASN A 191 -14.82 24.28 26.51
C ASN A 191 -15.09 23.97 25.03
N SER A 192 -16.38 23.85 24.74
CA SER A 192 -16.93 23.79 23.39
C SER A 192 -16.61 25.07 22.63
N VAL A 193 -15.79 24.99 21.59
CA VAL A 193 -15.75 26.01 20.54
C VAL A 193 -16.09 25.31 19.23
N SER A 194 -17.33 25.55 18.81
CA SER A 194 -17.85 25.25 17.49
C SER A 194 -17.14 26.13 16.46
N ASP A 195 -16.41 25.52 15.54
CA ASP A 195 -16.00 26.17 14.29
C ASP A 195 -16.38 25.30 13.09
N ALA A 196 -17.54 25.64 12.53
CA ALA A 196 -17.91 25.31 11.19
C ALA A 196 -16.98 26.07 10.22
N PHE A 197 -15.96 25.40 9.68
CA PHE A 197 -15.16 25.95 8.59
C PHE A 197 -15.02 24.98 7.41
N LEU A 198 -15.79 25.31 6.37
CA LEU A 198 -15.54 25.13 4.94
C LEU A 198 -15.18 23.72 4.44
N VAL A 199 -16.21 23.07 3.88
CA VAL A 199 -16.13 21.90 3.00
C VAL A 199 -15.25 22.23 1.78
N GLN A 200 -13.94 22.00 1.89
CA GLN A 200 -13.01 22.20 0.77
C GLN A 200 -12.51 20.84 0.30
N TYR A 201 -13.06 20.37 -0.82
CA TYR A 201 -12.68 19.13 -1.48
C TYR A 201 -11.18 19.12 -1.78
N PRO A 202 -10.39 18.20 -1.20
CA PRO A 202 -9.07 17.92 -1.69
C PRO A 202 -9.23 17.18 -3.02
N VAL A 203 -8.47 17.61 -4.04
CA VAL A 203 -8.46 16.91 -5.32
C VAL A 203 -7.60 15.66 -5.12
N PHE A 204 -8.24 14.48 -5.07
CA PHE A 204 -7.53 13.21 -5.12
C PHE A 204 -7.62 12.61 -6.51
N PHE A 205 -6.59 11.83 -6.84
CA PHE A 205 -6.60 10.93 -7.97
C PHE A 205 -6.71 9.51 -7.48
N SER A 206 -7.17 8.58 -8.30
CA SER A 206 -7.22 7.16 -7.95
C SER A 206 -6.69 6.38 -9.14
N THR A 207 -5.61 5.62 -8.97
CA THR A 207 -5.10 4.69 -10.00
C THR A 207 -5.80 3.34 -9.87
N TYR A 208 -6.82 3.07 -10.68
CA TYR A 208 -7.55 1.79 -10.61
C TYR A 208 -6.82 0.69 -11.39
N ASN A 209 -6.79 -0.53 -10.84
CA ASN A 209 -6.40 -1.77 -11.53
C ASN A 209 -7.69 -2.59 -11.76
N ALA A 210 -7.87 -3.13 -12.97
CA ALA A 210 -8.97 -4.03 -13.30
C ALA A 210 -8.88 -5.36 -12.52
#